data_AF-A0A6V7LR24-F1
#
_entry.id   AF-A0A6V7LR24-F1
#
_cell.length_a   1.000
_cell.length_b   1.000
_cell.length_c   1.000
_cell.angle_alpha   90.00
_cell.angle_beta   90.00
_cell.angle_gamma   90.00
#
_symmetry.space_group_name_H-M   'P 1'
#
loop_
_entity.id
_entity.type
_entity.pdbx_description
1 polymer ?
#
loop_
_entity_poly.entity_id
_entity_poly.type
_entity_poly.pdbx_seq_one_letter_code
_entity_poly.pdbx_strand_id
1 'polypeptide(L)'
;VVGRAHDNSIETIDTTMALLKLEVWLGYASYGRRAVRIYDSFTGHHNLLFKDSTVGLEAKDSNIGAVVAYRDLFNGIESCNNAASAQVTSFVTITLFTFIAMMIALRN
;
A
#
# COMPACT_ATOMS: atom_id res chain seq x y z
N VAL A 1 -15.87 3.57 24.76
CA VAL A 1 -15.54 2.46 23.83
C VAL A 1 -16.73 1.53 23.80
N VAL A 2 -17.54 1.57 22.74
CA VAL A 2 -18.70 0.67 22.61
C VAL A 2 -18.15 -0.67 22.09
N GLY A 3 -18.08 -1.67 22.97
CA GLY A 3 -17.69 -3.03 22.61
C GLY A 3 -18.79 -3.68 21.77
N ARG A 4 -18.41 -4.28 20.65
CA ARG A 4 -19.33 -5.08 19.81
C ARG A 4 -19.80 -6.29 20.61
N ALA A 5 -21.12 -6.43 20.80
CA ALA A 5 -21.72 -7.69 21.18
C ALA A 5 -21.48 -8.70 20.05
N HIS A 6 -21.06 -9.91 20.42
CA HIS A 6 -20.80 -11.02 19.51
C HIS A 6 -22.14 -11.46 18.90
N ASP A 7 -22.43 -10.92 17.72
CA ASP A 7 -23.59 -11.28 16.92
C ASP A 7 -23.13 -12.27 15.85
N ASN A 8 -23.52 -13.53 16.02
CA ASN A 8 -23.19 -14.63 15.11
C ASN A 8 -23.92 -14.51 13.77
N SER A 9 -24.73 -13.47 13.55
CA SER A 9 -25.36 -13.17 12.25
C SER A 9 -24.47 -12.40 11.28
N ILE A 10 -23.23 -12.04 11.67
CA ILE A 10 -22.21 -11.47 10.76
C ILE A 10 -21.49 -12.62 10.01
N GLU A 11 -22.19 -13.71 9.70
CA GLU A 11 -21.72 -14.69 8.75
C GLU A 11 -22.20 -14.23 7.37
N THR A 12 -21.26 -13.82 6.51
CA THR A 12 -21.46 -13.49 5.09
C THR A 12 -22.24 -12.21 4.75
N ILE A 13 -21.86 -11.06 5.32
CA ILE A 13 -22.15 -9.80 4.62
C ILE A 13 -21.24 -9.73 3.39
N ASP A 14 -21.84 -9.75 2.20
CA ASP A 14 -21.14 -9.42 0.95
C ASP A 14 -20.47 -8.05 1.12
N THR A 15 -19.14 -8.06 1.18
CA THR A 15 -18.32 -6.88 1.44
C THR A 15 -18.53 -5.83 0.37
N THR A 16 -18.82 -6.23 -0.87
CA THR A 16 -19.18 -5.32 -1.97
C THR A 16 -20.44 -4.55 -1.62
N MET A 17 -21.49 -5.24 -1.20
CA MET A 17 -22.75 -4.63 -0.80
C MET A 17 -22.59 -3.70 0.41
N ALA A 18 -21.78 -4.09 1.41
CA ALA A 18 -21.50 -3.25 2.56
C ALA A 18 -20.78 -1.95 2.18
N LEU A 19 -19.77 -2.05 1.32
CA LEU A 19 -18.97 -0.91 0.85
C LEU A 19 -19.82 0.06 0.00
N LEU A 20 -20.67 -0.46 -0.89
CA LEU A 20 -21.59 0.37 -1.67
C LEU A 20 -22.61 1.09 -0.79
N LYS A 21 -23.17 0.40 0.23
CA LYS A 21 -24.06 1.06 1.21
C LYS A 21 -23.35 2.14 2.00
N LEU A 22 -22.10 1.90 2.40
CA LEU A 22 -21.27 2.90 3.07
C LEU A 22 -21.01 4.12 2.20
N GLU A 23 -20.78 3.95 0.90
CA GLU A 23 -20.61 5.05 -0.04
C GLU A 23 -21.89 5.88 -0.23
N VAL A 24 -23.04 5.23 -0.39
CA VAL A 24 -24.34 5.94 -0.48
C VAL A 24 -24.57 6.81 0.76
N TRP A 25 -24.11 6.35 1.92
CA TRP A 25 -24.16 7.11 3.13
C TRP A 25 -23.05 8.17 3.11
N LEU A 26 -21.79 7.80 3.23
CA LEU A 26 -20.68 8.69 3.58
C LEU A 26 -19.94 9.31 2.39
N GLY A 27 -20.31 8.98 1.16
CA GLY A 27 -19.70 9.48 -0.09
C GLY A 27 -20.17 10.88 -0.50
N TYR A 28 -19.69 11.34 -1.66
CA TYR A 28 -19.91 12.70 -2.16
C TYR A 28 -21.36 13.01 -2.57
N ALA A 29 -22.12 12.00 -3.02
CA ALA A 29 -23.49 12.19 -3.52
C ALA A 29 -24.53 12.42 -2.41
N SER A 30 -24.15 12.36 -1.13
CA SER A 30 -25.06 12.62 -0.04
C SER A 30 -25.25 14.12 0.20
N TYR A 31 -26.47 14.61 -0.01
CA TYR A 31 -26.90 16.01 0.14
C TYR A 31 -26.80 16.62 1.56
N GLY A 32 -26.16 15.98 2.54
CA GLY A 32 -26.10 16.44 3.94
C GLY A 32 -24.71 16.95 4.37
N ARG A 33 -24.67 17.96 5.24
CA ARG A 33 -23.46 18.30 6.02
C ARG A 33 -23.16 17.15 6.99
N ARG A 34 -22.36 16.17 6.56
CA ARG A 34 -21.98 15.02 7.40
C ARG A 34 -20.73 15.34 8.22
N ALA A 35 -20.69 14.80 9.44
CA ALA A 35 -19.52 14.84 10.30
C ALA A 35 -18.35 14.00 9.75
N VAL A 36 -18.64 13.01 8.90
CA VAL A 36 -17.66 12.11 8.30
C VAL A 36 -17.93 11.98 6.81
N ARG A 37 -16.88 12.14 6.00
CA ARG A 37 -16.84 11.88 4.56
C ARG A 37 -15.79 10.81 4.32
N ILE A 38 -16.15 9.75 3.60
CA ILE A 38 -15.30 8.56 3.48
C ILE A 38 -14.08 8.75 2.56
N TYR A 39 -14.12 9.73 1.67
CA TYR A 39 -13.04 10.07 0.75
C TYR A 39 -12.39 11.43 1.05
N ASP A 40 -12.70 12.04 2.20
CA ASP A 40 -12.14 13.35 2.55
C ASP A 40 -11.08 13.19 3.64
N SER A 41 -10.23 14.19 3.77
CA SER A 41 -9.25 14.24 4.84
C SER A 41 -9.95 14.35 6.21
N PHE A 42 -9.40 13.67 7.20
CA PHE A 42 -9.85 13.81 8.59
C PHE A 42 -8.78 14.57 9.37
N THR A 43 -9.14 15.72 9.93
CA THR A 43 -8.25 16.57 10.73
C THR A 43 -6.90 16.86 10.06
N GLY A 44 -6.89 17.08 8.74
CA GLY A 44 -5.69 17.37 7.94
C GLY A 44 -4.87 16.14 7.54
N HIS A 45 -5.31 14.93 7.90
CA HIS A 45 -4.71 13.68 7.43
C HIS A 45 -5.41 13.23 6.16
N HIS A 46 -4.62 13.13 5.09
CA HIS A 46 -5.05 12.77 3.74
C HIS A 46 -4.91 11.27 3.49
N ASN A 47 -5.70 10.76 2.54
CA ASN A 47 -5.66 9.38 2.06
C ASN A 47 -5.89 8.32 3.15
N LEU A 48 -6.77 8.61 4.10
CA LEU A 48 -7.13 7.67 5.16
C LEU A 48 -8.21 6.70 4.66
N LEU A 49 -7.88 5.40 4.63
CA LEU A 49 -8.69 4.29 4.08
C LEU A 49 -8.88 4.34 2.56
N PHE A 50 -9.23 5.50 2.02
CA PHE A 50 -9.36 5.77 0.59
C PHE A 50 -8.54 6.99 0.21
N LYS A 51 -8.13 7.09 -1.06
CA LYS A 51 -7.47 8.29 -1.56
C LYS A 51 -8.44 9.46 -1.60
N ASP A 52 -7.96 10.67 -1.38
CA ASP A 52 -8.82 11.87 -1.42
C ASP A 52 -9.33 12.16 -2.84
N SER A 53 -8.63 11.66 -3.84
CA SER A 53 -9.03 11.73 -5.25
C SER A 53 -10.06 10.67 -5.66
N THR A 54 -10.55 9.85 -4.71
CA THR A 54 -11.50 8.77 -5.01
C THR A 54 -12.87 9.38 -5.27
N VAL A 55 -13.41 9.17 -6.48
CA VAL A 55 -14.74 9.71 -6.87
C VAL A 55 -15.89 8.79 -6.48
N GLY A 56 -15.61 7.50 -6.26
CA GLY A 56 -16.58 6.50 -5.84
C GLY A 56 -16.03 5.07 -5.91
N LEU A 57 -16.80 4.09 -5.42
CA LEU A 57 -16.49 2.67 -5.57
C LEU A 57 -17.28 2.10 -6.75
N GLU A 58 -16.57 1.35 -7.58
CA GLU A 58 -17.17 0.62 -8.68
C GLU A 58 -17.19 -0.86 -8.33
N ALA A 59 -18.38 -1.47 -8.39
CA ALA A 59 -18.49 -2.92 -8.30
C ALA A 59 -17.89 -3.51 -9.57
N LYS A 60 -16.73 -4.14 -9.43
CA LYS A 60 -16.03 -4.78 -10.55
C LYS A 60 -15.79 -6.24 -10.24
N ASP A 61 -16.14 -7.10 -11.18
CA ASP A 61 -15.72 -8.50 -11.13
C ASP A 61 -14.19 -8.54 -11.14
N SER A 62 -13.60 -9.21 -10.15
CA SER A 62 -12.18 -9.09 -9.88
C SER A 62 -11.37 -9.44 -11.13
N ASN A 63 -10.66 -8.45 -11.71
CA ASN A 63 -9.76 -8.71 -12.82
C ASN A 63 -8.42 -9.21 -12.26
N ILE A 64 -8.46 -10.40 -11.67
CA ILE A 64 -7.30 -11.08 -11.07
C ILE A 64 -6.16 -11.16 -12.08
N GLY A 65 -6.47 -11.39 -13.37
CA GLY A 65 -5.46 -11.45 -14.43
C GLY A 65 -4.64 -10.17 -14.55
N ALA A 66 -5.28 -9.00 -14.56
CA ALA A 66 -4.56 -7.73 -14.62
C ALA A 66 -3.73 -7.44 -13.36
N VAL A 67 -4.26 -7.78 -12.18
CA VAL A 67 -3.53 -7.63 -10.90
C VAL A 67 -2.31 -8.55 -10.84
N VAL A 68 -2.46 -9.79 -11.30
CA VAL A 68 -1.38 -10.78 -11.40
C VAL A 68 -0.31 -10.31 -12.38
N ALA A 69 -0.69 -9.86 -13.57
CA ALA A 69 0.26 -9.35 -14.56
C ALA A 69 1.03 -8.13 -14.04
N TYR A 70 0.36 -7.22 -13.34
CA TYR A 70 1.02 -6.07 -12.72
C TYR A 70 1.97 -6.47 -11.59
N ARG A 71 1.58 -7.43 -10.74
CA ARG A 71 2.44 -7.99 -9.70
C ARG A 71 3.72 -8.59 -10.30
N ASP A 72 3.59 -9.38 -11.37
CA ASP A 72 4.74 -10.05 -11.98
C ASP A 72 5.70 -9.04 -12.63
N LEU A 73 5.17 -7.98 -13.25
CA LEU A 73 5.97 -6.85 -13.73
C LEU A 73 6.72 -6.15 -12.58
N PHE A 74 6.02 -5.89 -11.47
CA PHE A 74 6.61 -5.21 -10.31
C PHE A 74 7.74 -6.05 -9.68
N ASN A 75 7.54 -7.35 -9.53
CA ASN A 75 8.57 -8.28 -9.04
C ASN A 75 9.81 -8.27 -9.95
N GLY A 76 9.61 -8.20 -11.27
CA GLY A 76 10.71 -8.05 -12.22
C GLY A 76 11.53 -6.78 -11.98
N ILE A 77 10.87 -5.63 -11.82
CA ILE A 77 11.52 -4.34 -11.54
C ILE A 77 12.27 -4.38 -10.21
N GLU A 78 11.65 -4.91 -9.16
CA GLU A 78 12.26 -5.02 -7.84
C GLU A 78 13.52 -5.90 -7.87
N SER A 79 13.49 -7.02 -8.60
CA SER A 79 14.65 -7.91 -8.75
C SER A 79 15.84 -7.21 -9.41
N CYS A 80 15.60 -6.37 -10.44
CA CYS A 80 16.65 -5.57 -11.08
C CYS A 80 17.23 -4.53 -10.11
N ASN A 81 16.38 -3.90 -9.29
CA ASN A 81 16.81 -2.89 -8.34
C ASN A 81 17.66 -3.49 -7.21
N ASN A 82 17.27 -4.67 -6.73
CA ASN A 82 18.01 -5.41 -5.71
C ASN A 82 19.33 -5.99 -6.25
N ALA A 83 19.37 -6.43 -7.50
CA ALA A 83 20.61 -6.86 -8.15
C ALA A 83 21.60 -5.69 -8.31
N ALA A 84 21.11 -4.51 -8.70
CA ALA A 84 21.94 -3.31 -8.82
C ALA A 84 22.50 -2.87 -7.45
N SER A 85 21.68 -2.87 -6.39
CA SER A 85 22.13 -2.48 -5.05
C SER A 85 23.11 -3.49 -4.45
N ALA A 86 22.93 -4.79 -4.68
CA ALA A 86 23.84 -5.86 -4.25
C ALA A 86 25.21 -5.75 -4.96
N GLN A 87 25.23 -5.40 -6.25
CA GLN A 87 26.48 -5.20 -7.00
C GLN A 87 27.27 -3.99 -6.49
N VAL A 88 26.58 -2.88 -6.23
CA VAL A 88 27.22 -1.66 -5.70
C VAL A 88 27.80 -1.90 -4.30
N THR A 89 27.06 -2.57 -3.41
CA THR A 89 27.57 -2.91 -2.06
C THR A 89 28.75 -3.87 -2.10
N SER A 90 28.72 -4.88 -2.99
CA SER A 90 29.85 -5.80 -3.18
C SER A 90 31.11 -5.07 -3.69
N PHE A 91 30.96 -4.15 -4.64
CA PHE A 91 32.09 -3.37 -5.14
C PHE A 91 32.69 -2.43 -4.07
N VAL A 92 31.85 -1.74 -3.30
CA VAL A 92 32.29 -0.82 -2.24
C VAL A 92 32.99 -1.58 -1.12
N THR A 93 32.48 -2.75 -0.73
CA THR A 93 33.12 -3.55 0.32
C THR A 93 34.48 -4.09 -0.12
N ILE A 94 34.59 -4.63 -1.33
CA ILE A 94 35.88 -5.12 -1.87
C ILE A 94 36.91 -3.99 -1.94
N THR A 95 36.52 -2.83 -2.50
CA THR A 95 37.43 -1.68 -2.60
C THR A 95 37.88 -1.20 -1.22
N LEU A 96 36.98 -1.12 -0.24
CA LEU A 96 37.32 -0.76 1.14
C LEU A 96 38.31 -1.77 1.78
N PHE A 97 38.06 -3.07 1.64
CA PHE A 97 38.96 -4.11 2.15
C PHE A 97 40.35 -4.04 1.51
N THR A 98 40.42 -3.86 0.18
CA THR A 98 41.70 -3.72 -0.52
C THR A 98 42.48 -2.49 -0.07
N PHE A 99 41.80 -1.36 0.15
CA PHE A 99 42.43 -0.13 0.63
C PHE A 99 42.98 -0.28 2.05
N ILE A 100 42.21 -0.90 2.95
CA ILE A 100 42.65 -1.18 4.33
C ILE A 100 43.86 -2.13 4.34
N ALA A 101 43.81 -3.21 3.55
CA ALA A 101 44.91 -4.16 3.45
C ALA A 101 46.19 -3.50 2.90
N MET A 102 46.07 -2.63 1.89
CA MET A 102 47.20 -1.86 1.35
C MET A 102 47.80 -0.91 2.40
N MET A 103 46.96 -0.21 3.18
CA MET A 103 47.42 0.67 4.25
C MET A 103 48.15 -0.08 5.36
N ILE A 104 47.73 -1.32 5.68
CA ILE A 104 48.43 -2.17 6.64
C ILE A 104 49.77 -2.65 6.06
N ALA A 105 49.81 -3.05 4.79
CA ALA A 105 51.02 -3.51 4.11
C ALA A 105 52.08 -2.40 3.95
N LEU A 106 51.67 -1.14 3.77
CA LEU A 106 52.57 0.02 3.72
C LEU A 106 53.11 0.45 5.09
N ARG A 107 52.49 -0.03 6.18
CA ARG A 107 52.85 0.33 7.55
C ARG A 107 53.81 -0.68 8.21
N ASN A 108 53.89 -1.90 7.67
CA ASN A 108 54.86 -2.94 8.06
C ASN A 108 56.10 -2.89 7.16
#